data_AF-A0A8T7FKG0-F1
#
_entry.id   AF-A0A8T7FKG0-F1
#
_cell.length_a   1.000
_cell.length_b   1.000
_cell.length_c   1.000
_cell.angle_alpha   90.00
_cell.angle_beta   90.00
_cell.angle_gamma   90.00
#
_symmetry.space_group_name_H-M   'P 1'
#
loop_
_entity.id
_entity.type
_entity.pdbx_description
1 polymer ?
#
loop_
_entity_poly.entity_id
_entity_poly.type
_entity_poly.pdbx_seq_one_letter_code
_entity_poly.pdbx_strand_id
1 'polypeptide(L)'
;MATTGQKYRAQILLEPEQHKKLTEIAASEGRSVSDVVREAVAEYVVAKTQEDQWERRRRGLEIIRQHREEMLRKRGGKPIEIDVVELIHQMREERENELLSAIEDLARHRGN
;
A
#
# COMPACT_ATOMS: atom_id res chain seq x y z
N MET A 1 24.05 1.94 -16.28
CA MET A 1 23.70 3.13 -17.08
C MET A 1 22.58 3.85 -16.35
N ALA A 2 22.84 5.04 -15.80
CA ALA A 2 21.85 5.80 -15.03
C ALA A 2 20.81 6.40 -15.98
N THR A 3 19.53 6.11 -15.74
CA THR A 3 18.40 6.68 -16.46
C THR A 3 18.34 8.18 -16.18
N THR A 4 18.79 8.99 -17.13
CA THR A 4 18.66 10.46 -17.08
C THR A 4 17.18 10.81 -17.30
N GLY A 5 16.39 10.79 -16.23
CA GLY A 5 14.99 11.21 -16.25
C GLY A 5 14.85 12.66 -16.73
N GLN A 6 13.81 12.93 -17.53
CA GLN A 6 13.50 14.26 -18.03
C GLN A 6 13.33 15.26 -16.87
N LYS A 7 14.14 16.32 -16.85
CA LYS A 7 14.04 17.40 -15.85
C LYS A 7 13.11 18.49 -16.35
N TYR A 8 12.17 18.92 -15.52
CA TYR A 8 11.31 20.07 -15.78
C TYR A 8 11.92 21.34 -15.19
N ARG A 9 11.84 22.46 -15.92
CA ARG A 9 12.29 23.76 -15.43
C ARG A 9 11.20 24.40 -14.59
N ALA A 10 11.53 24.74 -13.35
CA ALA A 10 10.70 25.57 -12.47
C ALA A 10 11.42 26.89 -12.19
N GLN A 11 10.68 27.99 -12.11
CA GLN A 11 11.18 29.26 -11.58
C GLN A 11 10.68 29.39 -10.14
N ILE A 12 11.61 29.54 -9.20
CA ILE A 12 11.33 29.67 -7.77
C ILE A 12 11.84 31.04 -7.33
N LEU A 13 10.96 31.84 -6.76
CA LEU A 13 11.32 33.08 -6.08
C LEU A 13 11.75 32.74 -4.66
N LEU A 14 12.99 33.07 -4.34
CA LEU A 14 13.58 32.88 -3.02
C LEU A 14 13.73 34.23 -2.34
N GLU A 15 13.61 34.22 -1.01
CA GLU A 15 13.98 35.38 -0.21
C GLU A 15 15.50 35.63 -0.33
N PRO A 16 15.96 36.90 -0.20
CA PRO A 16 17.38 37.22 -0.33
C PRO A 16 18.28 36.41 0.61
N GLU A 17 17.83 36.15 1.84
CA GLU A 17 18.57 35.35 2.82
C GLU A 17 18.69 33.88 2.41
N GLN A 18 17.64 33.31 1.81
CA GLN A 18 17.63 31.94 1.33
C GLN A 18 18.60 31.77 0.16
N HIS A 19 18.58 32.70 -0.79
CA HIS A 19 19.51 32.69 -1.92
C HIS A 19 20.97 32.80 -1.44
N LYS A 20 21.24 33.69 -0.48
CA LYS A 20 22.58 33.83 0.11
C LYS A 20 23.07 32.53 0.74
N LYS A 21 22.27 31.91 1.62
CA LYS A 21 22.60 30.63 2.25
C LYS A 21 22.83 29.51 1.24
N LEU A 22 21.96 29.38 0.24
CA LEU A 22 22.11 28.36 -0.80
C LEU A 22 23.37 28.56 -1.64
N THR A 23 23.76 29.82 -1.89
CA THR A 23 25.01 30.15 -2.59
C THR A 23 26.23 29.77 -1.76
N GLU A 24 26.22 30.05 -0.45
CA GLU A 24 27.29 29.67 0.47
C GLU A 24 27.46 28.14 0.54
N ILE A 25 26.36 27.40 0.67
CA ILE A 25 26.36 25.92 0.68
C ILE A 25 26.91 25.37 -0.64
N ALA A 26 26.39 25.87 -1.77
CA ALA A 26 26.83 25.45 -3.09
C ALA A 26 28.33 25.70 -3.31
N ALA A 27 28.84 26.86 -2.86
CA ALA A 27 30.25 27.19 -2.92
C ALA A 27 31.10 26.27 -2.04
N SER A 28 30.67 25.98 -0.81
CA SER A 28 31.40 25.08 0.10
C SER A 28 31.49 23.64 -0.41
N GLU A 29 30.48 23.19 -1.16
CA GLU A 29 30.40 21.83 -1.69
C GLU A 29 30.95 21.70 -3.12
N GLY A 30 31.34 22.81 -3.77
CA GLY A 30 31.78 22.81 -5.16
C GLY A 30 30.67 22.44 -6.15
N ARG A 31 29.42 22.76 -5.83
CA ARG A 31 28.20 22.39 -6.58
C ARG A 31 27.48 23.62 -7.10
N SER A 32 26.53 23.43 -8.01
CA SER A 32 25.66 24.52 -8.44
C SER A 32 24.52 24.73 -7.43
N VAL A 33 24.06 25.98 -7.29
CA VAL A 33 22.86 26.31 -6.49
C VAL A 33 21.65 25.49 -6.94
N SER A 34 21.52 25.25 -8.25
CA SER A 34 20.44 24.42 -8.79
C SER A 34 20.52 22.96 -8.37
N ASP A 35 21.70 22.42 -8.07
CA ASP A 35 21.84 21.04 -7.59
C ASP A 35 21.51 20.94 -6.10
N VAL A 36 21.93 21.92 -5.30
CA VAL A 36 21.57 22.01 -3.88
C VAL A 36 20.06 22.15 -3.71
N VAL A 37 19.43 23.06 -4.48
CA VAL A 37 17.96 23.23 -4.45
C VAL A 37 17.25 21.94 -4.88
N ARG A 38 17.75 21.26 -5.91
CA ARG A 38 17.13 20.02 -6.40
C ARG A 38 17.20 18.90 -5.37
N GLU A 39 18.31 18.78 -4.66
CA GLU A 39 18.47 17.81 -3.57
C GLU A 39 17.52 18.11 -2.41
N ALA A 40 17.49 19.36 -1.93
CA ALA A 40 16.59 19.77 -0.86
C ALA A 40 15.10 19.51 -1.20
N VAL A 41 14.70 19.78 -2.45
CA VAL A 41 13.35 19.47 -2.94
C VAL A 41 13.11 17.96 -2.98
N ALA A 42 14.09 17.15 -3.43
CA ALA A 42 13.95 15.70 -3.48
C ALA A 42 13.79 15.10 -2.07
N GLU A 43 14.61 15.53 -1.12
CA GLU A 43 14.52 15.10 0.29
C GLU A 43 13.17 15.47 0.91
N TYR A 44 12.72 16.72 0.71
CA TYR A 44 11.43 17.17 1.21
C TYR A 44 10.26 16.33 0.65
N VAL A 45 10.26 16.06 -0.65
CA VAL A 45 9.21 15.26 -1.31
C VAL A 45 9.21 13.83 -0.77
N VAL A 46 10.38 13.21 -0.60
CA VAL A 46 10.48 11.84 -0.04
C VAL A 46 9.96 11.81 1.40
N ALA A 47 10.41 12.76 2.24
CA ALA A 47 9.97 12.85 3.63
C ALA A 47 8.45 13.03 3.73
N LYS A 48 7.88 13.96 2.95
CA LYS A 48 6.44 14.23 2.95
C LYS A 48 5.63 13.05 2.44
N THR A 49 6.11 12.36 1.40
CA THR A 49 5.44 11.18 0.86
C THR A 49 5.41 10.05 1.89
N GLN A 50 6.51 9.83 2.62
CA GLN A 50 6.54 8.81 3.68
C GLN A 50 5.57 9.16 4.81
N GLU A 51 5.58 10.40 5.30
CA GLU A 51 4.64 10.87 6.33
C GLU A 51 3.18 10.67 5.90
N ASP A 52 2.84 11.05 4.66
CA ASP A 52 1.49 10.88 4.12
C ASP A 52 1.10 9.39 4.01
N GLN A 53 2.03 8.51 3.65
CA GLN A 53 1.80 7.06 3.63
C GLN A 53 1.56 6.51 5.03
N TRP A 54 2.36 6.92 6.01
CA TRP A 54 2.17 6.55 7.41
C TRP A 54 0.81 7.01 7.93
N GLU A 55 0.40 8.24 7.65
CA GLU A 55 -0.87 8.78 8.08
C GLU A 55 -2.07 8.08 7.41
N ARG A 56 -1.96 7.73 6.11
CA ARG A 56 -2.96 6.91 5.43
C ARG A 56 -3.06 5.52 6.06
N ARG A 57 -1.92 4.88 6.36
CA ARG A 57 -1.89 3.55 6.98
C ARG A 57 -2.49 3.59 8.38
N ARG A 58 -2.16 4.61 9.17
CA ARG A 58 -2.72 4.84 10.51
C ARG A 58 -4.24 4.99 10.45
N ARG A 59 -4.76 5.81 9.53
CA ARG A 59 -6.21 5.96 9.31
C ARG A 59 -6.87 4.65 8.89
N GLY A 60 -6.23 3.86 8.02
CA GLY A 60 -6.73 2.54 7.63
C GLY A 60 -6.84 1.57 8.83
N LEU A 61 -5.82 1.55 9.69
CA LEU A 61 -5.84 0.74 10.91
C LEU A 61 -6.94 1.17 11.89
N GLU A 62 -7.16 2.48 12.01
CA GLU A 62 -8.24 3.02 12.86
C GLU A 62 -9.62 2.61 12.34
N ILE A 63 -9.84 2.65 11.02
CA ILE A 63 -11.09 2.17 10.39
C ILE A 63 -11.28 0.68 10.67
N ILE A 64 -10.24 -0.15 10.47
CA ILE A 64 -10.30 -1.60 10.75
C ILE A 64 -10.62 -1.86 12.22
N ARG A 65 -10.00 -1.11 13.12
CA ARG A 65 -10.23 -1.22 14.56
C ARG A 65 -11.69 -0.92 14.91
N GLN A 66 -12.23 0.20 14.42
CA GLN A 66 -13.63 0.59 14.64
C GLN A 66 -14.59 -0.47 14.12
N HIS A 67 -14.33 -1.01 12.93
CA HIS A 67 -15.14 -2.08 12.37
C HIS A 67 -15.09 -3.36 13.20
N ARG A 68 -13.90 -3.73 13.70
CA ARG A 68 -13.74 -4.88 14.61
C ARG A 68 -14.52 -4.68 15.91
N GLU A 69 -14.43 -3.50 16.53
CA GLU A 69 -15.18 -3.18 17.75
C GLU A 69 -16.69 -3.26 17.52
N GLU A 70 -17.18 -2.76 16.38
CA GLU A 70 -18.59 -2.88 16.01
C GLU A 70 -19.03 -4.34 15.86
N MET A 71 -18.23 -5.16 15.16
CA MET A 71 -18.50 -6.58 14.98
C MET A 71 -18.52 -7.34 16.31
N LEU A 72 -17.56 -7.07 17.20
CA LEU A 72 -17.54 -7.66 18.54
C LEU A 72 -18.76 -7.23 19.35
N ARG A 73 -19.13 -5.94 19.32
CA ARG A 73 -20.30 -5.43 20.03
C ARG A 73 -21.59 -6.12 19.57
N LYS A 74 -21.78 -6.30 18.25
CA LYS A 74 -22.93 -7.05 17.69
C LYS A 74 -22.98 -8.51 18.17
N ARG A 75 -21.83 -9.09 18.53
CA ARG A 75 -21.67 -10.47 19.01
C ARG A 75 -21.55 -10.57 20.54
N GLY A 76 -21.92 -9.53 21.29
CA GLY A 76 -21.84 -9.53 22.74
C GLY A 76 -20.39 -9.60 23.28
N GLY A 77 -19.44 -9.05 22.52
CA GLY A 77 -18.01 -9.02 22.87
C GLY A 77 -17.24 -10.27 22.45
N LYS A 78 -17.91 -11.29 21.89
CA LYS A 78 -17.25 -12.54 21.51
C LYS A 78 -16.66 -12.49 20.10
N PRO A 79 -15.41 -12.93 19.90
CA PRO A 79 -14.82 -13.12 18.58
C PRO A 79 -15.65 -14.07 17.70
N ILE A 80 -15.35 -14.07 16.40
CA ILE A 80 -15.86 -15.10 15.50
C ILE A 80 -15.15 -16.41 15.89
N GLU A 81 -15.87 -17.30 16.54
CA GLU A 81 -15.44 -18.69 16.70
C GLU A 81 -15.84 -19.42 15.42
N ILE A 82 -14.84 -19.85 14.66
CA ILE A 82 -15.01 -20.69 13.47
C ILE A 82 -14.42 -22.04 13.86
N ASP A 83 -15.24 -23.09 13.82
CA ASP A 83 -14.70 -24.44 13.85
C ASP A 83 -14.08 -24.74 12.48
N VAL A 84 -12.77 -24.59 12.42
CA VAL A 84 -12.00 -24.78 11.19
C VAL A 84 -12.07 -26.23 10.72
N VAL A 85 -12.20 -27.19 11.64
CA VAL A 85 -12.26 -28.61 11.31
C VAL A 85 -13.61 -28.91 10.65
N GLU A 86 -14.71 -28.45 11.26
CA GLU A 86 -16.05 -28.58 10.67
C GLU A 86 -16.15 -27.92 9.29
N LEU A 87 -15.60 -26.71 9.15
CA LEU A 87 -15.58 -26.00 7.86
C LEU A 87 -14.82 -26.79 6.78
N ILE A 88 -13.66 -27.36 7.12
CA ILE A 88 -12.90 -28.18 6.17
C ILE A 88 -13.67 -29.45 5.80
N HIS A 89 -14.39 -30.07 6.74
CA HIS A 89 -15.23 -31.22 6.45
C HIS A 89 -16.35 -30.88 5.46
N GLN A 90 -17.08 -29.79 5.70
CA GLN A 90 -18.13 -29.32 4.79
C GLN A 90 -17.58 -29.06 3.38
N MET A 91 -16.44 -28.36 3.27
CA MET A 91 -15.80 -28.11 1.97
C MET A 91 -15.35 -29.39 1.26
N ARG A 92 -14.90 -30.42 1.99
CA ARG A 92 -14.54 -31.71 1.39
C ARG A 92 -15.76 -32.45 0.88
N GLU A 93 -16.84 -32.48 1.66
CA GLU A 93 -18.08 -33.14 1.27
C GLU A 93 -18.72 -32.49 0.04
N GLU A 94 -18.78 -31.14 0.00
CA GLU A 94 -19.21 -30.40 -1.19
C GLU A 94 -18.35 -30.77 -2.41
N ARG A 95 -17.03 -30.83 -2.24
CA ARG A 95 -16.12 -31.17 -3.33
C ARG A 95 -16.26 -32.61 -3.81
N GLU A 96 -16.46 -33.55 -2.91
CA GLU A 96 -16.70 -34.96 -3.24
C GLU A 96 -18.01 -35.11 -4.03
N ASN A 97 -19.06 -34.41 -3.61
CA ASN A 97 -20.35 -34.39 -4.32
C ASN A 97 -20.24 -33.77 -5.72
N GLU A 98 -19.48 -32.68 -5.89
CA GLU A 98 -19.18 -32.11 -7.21
C GLU A 98 -18.47 -33.12 -8.12
N LEU A 99 -17.47 -33.84 -7.58
CA LEU A 99 -16.71 -34.84 -8.34
C LEU A 99 -17.59 -36.02 -8.74
N LEU A 100 -18.43 -36.52 -7.84
CA LEU A 100 -19.40 -37.58 -8.12
C LEU A 100 -20.37 -37.17 -9.24
N SER A 101 -20.96 -35.96 -9.14
CA SER A 101 -21.84 -35.43 -10.20
C SER A 101 -21.13 -35.35 -11.55
N ALA A 102 -19.88 -34.85 -11.57
CA ALA A 102 -19.11 -34.74 -12.81
C ALA A 102 -18.79 -36.11 -13.43
N ILE A 103 -18.52 -37.12 -12.60
CA ILE A 103 -18.28 -38.50 -13.06
C ILE A 103 -19.57 -39.09 -13.65
N GLU A 104 -20.72 -38.88 -13.02
CA GLU A 104 -22.01 -39.36 -13.51
C GLU A 104 -22.42 -38.71 -14.83
N ASP A 105 -22.11 -37.42 -15.02
CA ASP A 105 -22.36 -36.72 -16.27
C ASP A 105 -21.45 -37.22 -17.40
N LEU A 106 -20.17 -37.47 -17.11
CA LEU A 106 -19.23 -38.10 -18.05
C LEU A 106 -19.65 -39.52 -18.45
N ALA A 107 -20.14 -40.31 -17.50
CA ALA A 107 -20.65 -41.66 -17.75
C ALA A 107 -21.89 -41.65 -18.65
N ARG A 108 -22.80 -40.69 -18.46
CA ARG A 108 -23.99 -40.50 -19.30
C ARG A 108 -23.65 -40.08 -20.73
N HIS A 109 -22.56 -39.34 -20.95
CA HIS A 109 -22.13 -38.91 -22.29
C HIS A 109 -21.30 -39.95 -23.06
N ARG A 110 -20.72 -40.95 -22.39
CA ARG A 110 -20.01 -42.07 -23.04
C ARG A 110 -20.91 -43.26 -23.44
N GLY A 111 -22.16 -43.28 -22.99
CA GLY A 111 -23.13 -44.35 -23.26
C GLY A 111 -24.06 -44.10 -24.46
N ASN A 112 -23.81 -43.07 -25.27
CA ASN A 112 -24.52 -42.75 -26.52
C ASN A 112 -23.56 -42.81 -27.71
#